data_AF-Q0FHI3-F1
#
_entry.id   AF-Q0FHI3-F1
#
_cell.length_a   1.000
_cell.length_b   1.000
_cell.length_c   1.000
_cell.angle_alpha   90.00
_cell.angle_beta   90.00
_cell.angle_gamma   90.00
#
_symmetry.space_group_name_H-M   'P 1'
#
loop_
_entity.id
_entity.type
_entity.pdbx_description
1 polymer ?
#
loop_
_entity_poly.entity_id
_entity_poly.type
_entity_poly.pdbx_seq_one_letter_code
_entity_poly.pdbx_strand_id
1 'polypeptide(L)'
;MPSKEQLATLADWLDDAENGDDIVQIHALPELSSAEIGALAHLYRSEVYRCSVWRTRLDTTTNWAVVTLGVALSISYASPDASPLPLVLIGILNLFFLTLEARRYRYCDSC
;
A
#
# COMPACT_ATOMS: atom_id res chain seq x y z
N MET A 1 -39.37 31.37 4.15
CA MET A 1 -39.44 31.51 2.68
C MET A 1 -38.15 32.17 2.22
N PRO A 2 -37.42 31.63 1.23
CA PRO A 2 -36.16 32.21 0.77
C PRO A 2 -36.36 33.61 0.16
N SER A 3 -35.34 34.46 0.22
CA SER A 3 -35.33 35.76 -0.46
C SER A 3 -35.08 35.60 -1.96
N LYS A 4 -35.42 36.62 -2.76
CA LYS A 4 -35.22 36.60 -4.22
C LYS A 4 -33.74 36.43 -4.61
N GLU A 5 -32.83 37.00 -3.81
CA GLU A 5 -31.38 36.90 -4.02
C GLU A 5 -30.90 35.45 -3.87
N GLN A 6 -31.37 34.74 -2.84
CA GLN A 6 -31.04 33.33 -2.63
C GLN A 6 -31.58 32.42 -3.75
N LEU A 7 -32.71 32.78 -4.35
CA LEU A 7 -33.24 32.08 -5.53
C LEU A 7 -32.47 32.41 -6.82
N ALA A 8 -31.93 33.63 -6.94
CA ALA A 8 -31.05 33.99 -8.05
C ALA A 8 -29.72 33.23 -7.97
N THR A 9 -29.04 33.22 -6.82
CA THR A 9 -27.79 32.46 -6.61
C THR A 9 -27.98 30.94 -6.79
N LEU A 10 -29.16 30.40 -6.46
CA LEU A 10 -29.48 28.99 -6.74
C LEU A 10 -29.73 28.70 -8.23
N ALA A 11 -30.22 29.68 -9.00
CA ALA A 11 -30.36 29.54 -10.44
C ALA A 11 -28.99 29.62 -11.13
N ASP A 12 -28.13 30.57 -10.71
CA ASP A 12 -26.71 30.71 -11.08
C ASP A 12 -25.98 29.35 -10.95
N TRP A 13 -26.01 28.76 -9.75
CA TRP A 13 -25.40 27.47 -9.43
C TRP A 13 -26.05 26.25 -10.12
N LEU A 14 -27.25 26.39 -10.68
CA LEU A 14 -27.90 25.35 -11.48
C LEU A 14 -27.54 25.47 -12.96
N ASP A 15 -27.40 26.70 -13.47
CA ASP A 15 -26.90 26.97 -14.83
C ASP A 15 -25.44 26.49 -14.95
N ASP A 16 -24.58 26.81 -13.98
CA ASP A 16 -23.21 26.29 -13.87
C ASP A 16 -23.15 24.75 -13.82
N ALA A 17 -24.11 24.11 -13.13
CA ALA A 17 -24.14 22.66 -12.95
C ALA A 17 -24.77 21.89 -14.14
N GLU A 18 -25.63 22.56 -14.93
CA GLU A 18 -26.16 22.03 -16.20
C GLU A 18 -25.19 22.30 -17.36
N ASN A 19 -24.41 23.38 -17.30
CA ASN A 19 -23.29 23.69 -18.18
C ASN A 19 -22.07 22.81 -17.86
N GLY A 20 -22.18 21.52 -18.18
CA GLY A 20 -21.24 20.45 -17.78
C GLY A 20 -19.79 20.56 -18.23
N ASP A 21 -19.39 21.62 -18.94
CA ASP A 21 -18.03 21.89 -19.39
C ASP A 21 -17.02 21.89 -18.21
N ASP A 22 -17.38 22.47 -17.07
CA ASP A 22 -16.53 22.53 -15.88
C ASP A 22 -16.31 21.15 -15.22
N ILE A 23 -17.27 20.24 -15.36
CA ILE A 23 -17.16 18.86 -14.88
C ILE A 23 -16.33 17.99 -15.85
N VAL A 24 -16.19 18.44 -17.11
CA VAL A 24 -15.34 17.82 -18.15
C VAL A 24 -13.91 18.40 -18.14
N GLN A 25 -13.68 19.55 -17.49
CA GLN A 25 -12.35 20.14 -17.22
C GLN A 25 -11.49 19.34 -16.20
N ILE A 26 -11.72 18.04 -16.02
CA ILE A 26 -10.79 17.12 -15.33
C ILE A 26 -9.55 16.91 -16.22
N HIS A 27 -8.66 17.92 -16.22
CA HIS A 27 -7.37 17.98 -16.93
C HIS A 27 -7.32 17.13 -18.20
N ALA A 28 -7.91 17.64 -19.30
CA ALA A 28 -8.01 16.97 -20.59
C ALA A 28 -6.76 16.13 -20.93
N LEU A 29 -6.86 14.83 -20.65
CA LEU A 29 -5.71 13.93 -20.72
C LEU A 29 -5.31 13.77 -22.19
N PRO A 30 -4.01 13.81 -22.53
CA PRO A 30 -3.58 13.67 -23.91
C PRO A 30 -4.08 12.34 -24.49
N GLU A 31 -4.76 12.39 -25.63
CA GLU A 31 -5.29 11.22 -26.34
C GLU A 31 -4.16 10.24 -26.66
N LEU A 32 -4.06 9.19 -25.85
CA LEU A 32 -2.97 8.23 -25.89
C LEU A 32 -3.09 7.35 -27.13
N SER A 33 -2.05 7.30 -27.94
CA SER A 33 -2.01 6.37 -29.07
C SER A 33 -2.01 4.91 -28.59
N SER A 34 -2.44 3.99 -29.46
CA SER A 34 -2.39 2.54 -29.18
C SER A 34 -0.98 2.06 -28.76
N ALA A 35 0.09 2.72 -29.23
CA ALA A 35 1.46 2.43 -28.82
C ALA A 35 1.75 2.87 -27.38
N GLU A 36 1.26 4.04 -26.96
CA GLU A 36 1.41 4.55 -25.59
C GLU A 36 0.55 3.77 -24.60
N ILE A 37 -0.70 3.43 -24.97
CA ILE A 37 -1.56 2.52 -24.21
C ILE A 37 -0.87 1.15 -24.04
N GLY A 38 -0.24 0.64 -25.09
CA GLY A 38 0.57 -0.58 -25.03
C GLY A 38 1.75 -0.46 -24.07
N ALA A 39 2.53 0.62 -24.18
CA ALA A 39 3.69 0.88 -23.30
C ALA A 39 3.28 1.01 -21.83
N LEU A 40 2.21 1.75 -21.52
CA LEU A 40 1.64 1.87 -20.19
C LEU A 40 1.11 0.53 -19.66
N ALA A 41 0.47 -0.28 -20.50
CA ALA A 41 0.02 -1.62 -20.13
C ALA A 41 1.18 -2.60 -19.89
N HIS A 42 2.36 -2.38 -20.49
CA HIS A 42 3.58 -3.13 -20.15
C HIS A 42 4.21 -2.62 -18.85
N LEU A 43 4.34 -1.30 -18.66
CA LEU A 43 4.85 -0.66 -17.44
C LEU A 43 4.03 -1.07 -16.20
N TYR A 44 2.70 -0.97 -16.30
CA TYR A 44 1.77 -1.39 -15.23
C TYR A 44 1.96 -2.87 -14.86
N ARG A 45 2.13 -3.76 -15.86
CA ARG A 45 2.40 -5.18 -15.60
C ARG A 45 3.76 -5.39 -14.93
N SER A 46 4.81 -4.63 -15.27
CA SER A 46 6.09 -4.72 -14.56
C SER A 46 6.01 -4.22 -13.12
N GLU A 47 5.25 -3.16 -12.84
CA GLU A 47 5.07 -2.68 -11.46
C GLU A 47 4.20 -3.61 -10.62
N VAL A 48 3.08 -4.10 -11.14
CA VAL A 48 2.27 -5.14 -10.48
C VAL A 48 3.11 -6.40 -10.22
N TYR A 49 4.00 -6.78 -11.15
CA TYR A 49 4.93 -7.89 -10.95
C TYR A 49 5.98 -7.59 -9.86
N ARG A 50 6.61 -6.40 -9.86
CA ARG A 50 7.51 -5.93 -8.79
C ARG A 50 6.82 -6.05 -7.43
N CYS A 51 5.65 -5.42 -7.26
CA CYS A 51 4.87 -5.44 -6.02
C CYS A 51 4.49 -6.87 -5.58
N SER A 52 4.16 -7.76 -6.53
CA SER A 52 3.85 -9.17 -6.24
C SER A 52 5.08 -9.95 -5.75
N VAL A 53 6.26 -9.71 -6.32
CA VAL A 53 7.53 -10.29 -5.87
C VAL A 53 7.94 -9.73 -4.50
N TRP A 54 7.74 -8.43 -4.27
CA TRP A 54 7.96 -7.77 -2.97
C TRP A 54 7.12 -8.43 -1.87
N ARG A 55 5.80 -8.57 -2.09
CA ARG A 55 4.89 -9.23 -1.15
C ARG A 55 5.30 -10.68 -0.86
N THR A 56 5.55 -11.49 -1.90
CA THR A 56 5.87 -12.93 -1.74
C THR A 56 7.11 -13.17 -0.88
N ARG A 57 8.11 -12.27 -0.94
CA ARG A 57 9.33 -12.35 -0.13
C ARG A 57 9.05 -12.04 1.34
N LEU A 58 8.27 -10.98 1.61
CA LEU A 58 7.80 -10.61 2.95
C LEU A 58 6.94 -11.72 3.58
N ASP A 59 6.00 -12.29 2.80
CA ASP A 59 5.16 -13.42 3.21
C ASP A 59 6.04 -14.60 3.66
N THR A 60 7.06 -14.94 2.87
CA THR A 60 7.99 -16.04 3.16
C THR A 60 8.75 -15.84 4.48
N THR A 61 9.37 -14.67 4.68
CA THR A 61 10.11 -14.40 5.93
C THR A 61 9.20 -14.32 7.14
N THR A 62 8.00 -13.77 6.99
CA THR A 62 7.02 -13.64 8.09
C THR A 62 6.49 -15.01 8.53
N ASN A 63 6.22 -15.92 7.58
CA ASN A 63 5.81 -17.29 7.90
C ASN A 63 6.89 -18.03 8.73
N TRP A 64 8.17 -17.94 8.36
CA TRP A 64 9.26 -18.53 9.15
C TRP A 64 9.48 -17.83 10.50
N ALA A 65 9.27 -16.51 10.59
CA ALA A 65 9.33 -15.77 11.85
C ALA A 65 8.24 -16.23 12.85
N VAL A 66 7.00 -16.44 12.37
CA VAL A 66 5.90 -16.97 13.20
C VAL A 66 6.18 -18.40 13.69
N VAL A 67 6.66 -19.29 12.81
CA VAL A 67 7.01 -20.67 13.18
C VAL A 67 8.13 -20.70 14.22
N THR A 68 9.22 -19.95 14.01
CA THR A 68 10.35 -19.92 14.94
C THR A 68 9.98 -19.28 16.29
N LEU A 69 9.16 -18.22 16.29
CA LEU A 69 8.64 -17.60 17.51
C LEU A 69 7.72 -18.54 18.30
N GLY A 70 6.87 -19.32 17.62
CA GLY A 70 6.02 -20.34 18.25
C GLY A 70 6.85 -21.44 18.95
N VAL A 71 7.91 -21.91 18.31
CA VAL A 71 8.88 -22.84 18.94
C VAL A 71 9.59 -22.19 20.13
N ALA A 72 10.03 -20.93 20.00
CA ALA A 72 10.69 -20.19 21.07
C ALA A 72 9.81 -20.02 22.31
N LEU A 73 8.53 -19.67 22.12
CA LEU A 73 7.50 -19.61 23.16
C LEU A 73 7.29 -20.98 23.81
N SER A 74 7.14 -22.03 22.99
CA SER A 74 6.89 -23.40 23.47
C SER A 74 8.02 -23.90 24.38
N ILE A 75 9.28 -23.62 24.03
CA ILE A 75 10.45 -23.99 24.85
C ILE A 75 10.55 -23.11 26.10
N SER A 76 10.37 -21.80 25.96
CA SER A 76 10.58 -20.83 27.06
C SER A 76 9.50 -20.90 28.16
N TYR A 77 8.36 -21.52 27.87
CA TYR A 77 7.26 -21.76 28.82
C TYR A 77 7.00 -23.27 29.09
N ALA A 78 7.94 -24.15 28.73
CA ALA A 78 7.80 -25.61 28.90
C ALA A 78 7.78 -26.06 30.38
N SER A 79 8.42 -25.30 31.28
CA SER A 79 8.45 -25.53 32.72
C SER A 79 8.73 -24.23 33.48
N PRO A 80 8.51 -24.16 34.81
CA PRO A 80 8.84 -22.98 35.61
C PRO A 80 10.34 -22.63 35.61
N ASP A 81 11.21 -23.63 35.46
CA ASP A 81 12.66 -23.47 35.41
C ASP A 81 13.19 -23.28 33.97
N ALA A 82 12.31 -23.16 32.97
CA ALA A 82 12.71 -22.98 31.57
C ALA A 82 13.37 -21.61 31.36
N SER A 83 14.47 -21.59 30.60
CA SER A 83 15.17 -20.34 30.31
C SER A 83 14.41 -19.49 29.28
N PRO A 84 14.19 -18.18 29.52
CA PRO A 84 13.60 -17.28 28.52
C PRO A 84 14.58 -16.83 27.43
N LEU A 85 15.85 -17.24 27.48
CA LEU A 85 16.89 -16.87 26.51
C LEU A 85 16.52 -17.19 25.04
N PRO A 86 15.89 -18.33 24.69
CA PRO A 86 15.52 -18.63 23.30
C PRO A 86 14.55 -17.61 22.71
N LEU A 87 13.57 -17.15 23.50
CA LEU A 87 12.57 -16.15 23.10
C LEU A 87 13.22 -14.79 22.83
N VAL A 88 14.13 -14.34 23.68
CA VAL A 88 14.86 -13.07 23.47
C VAL A 88 15.75 -13.16 22.22
N LEU A 89 16.48 -14.27 22.05
CA LEU A 89 17.36 -14.50 20.90
C LEU A 89 16.58 -14.48 19.57
N ILE A 90 15.47 -15.22 19.50
CA ILE A 90 14.64 -15.35 18.29
C ILE A 90 13.86 -14.05 18.02
N GLY A 91 13.42 -13.32 19.05
CA GLY A 91 12.82 -12.00 18.92
C GLY A 91 13.78 -10.98 18.28
N ILE A 92 15.03 -10.92 18.75
CA ILE A 92 16.06 -10.04 18.18
C ILE A 92 16.39 -10.44 16.74
N LEU A 93 16.54 -11.74 16.46
CA LEU A 93 16.87 -12.24 15.13
C LEU A 93 15.78 -11.92 14.09
N ASN A 94 14.51 -12.14 14.45
CA ASN A 94 13.37 -11.80 13.59
C ASN A 94 13.28 -10.28 13.35
N LEU A 95 13.43 -9.46 14.39
CA LEU A 95 13.45 -8.00 14.25
C LEU A 95 14.60 -7.51 13.36
N PHE A 96 15.77 -8.13 13.46
CA PHE A 96 16.93 -7.83 12.61
C PHE A 96 16.65 -8.13 11.13
N PHE A 97 16.09 -9.32 10.81
CA PHE A 97 15.72 -9.66 9.43
C PHE A 97 14.65 -8.71 8.86
N LEU A 98 13.58 -8.41 9.60
CA LEU A 98 12.59 -7.43 9.16
C LEU A 98 13.22 -6.05 8.94
N THR A 99 14.15 -5.62 9.81
CA THR A 99 14.80 -4.31 9.70
C THR A 99 15.73 -4.21 8.49
N LEU A 100 16.51 -5.25 8.18
CA LEU A 100 17.34 -5.30 6.98
C LEU A 100 16.49 -5.25 5.70
N GLU A 101 15.45 -6.09 5.66
CA GLU A 101 14.64 -6.27 4.47
C GLU A 101 13.76 -5.03 4.21
N ALA A 102 13.18 -4.41 5.25
CA ALA A 102 12.48 -3.12 5.15
C ALA A 102 13.41 -1.95 4.77
N ARG A 103 14.67 -1.92 5.26
CA ARG A 103 15.66 -0.93 4.82
C ARG A 103 15.99 -1.06 3.33
N ARG A 104 15.87 -2.25 2.73
CA ARG A 104 16.06 -2.44 1.28
C ARG A 104 14.85 -1.95 0.48
N TYR A 105 13.62 -2.07 1.00
CA TYR A 105 12.42 -1.59 0.28
C TYR A 105 12.19 -0.08 0.32
N ARG A 106 12.66 0.65 1.34
CA ARG A 106 12.57 2.13 1.35
C ARG A 106 13.28 2.84 0.18
N TYR A 107 14.12 2.14 -0.58
CA TYR A 107 14.72 2.61 -1.84
C TYR A 107 13.93 2.21 -3.11
N CYS A 108 12.95 1.31 -2.99
CA CYS A 108 12.00 0.92 -4.03
C CYS A 108 10.64 1.61 -3.88
N ASP A 109 10.23 1.96 -2.66
CA ASP A 109 8.98 2.69 -2.33
C ASP A 109 8.99 4.16 -2.83
N SER A 110 10.01 4.57 -3.59
CA SER A 110 10.23 5.93 -4.11
C SER A 110 10.22 5.97 -5.65
N CYS A 111 9.49 5.04 -6.27
CA CYS A 111 9.43 4.79 -7.71
C CYS A 111 7.98 4.47 -8.12
#